data_AF-A0A3D4BDC7-F1
#
_entry.id   AF-A0A3D4BDC7-F1
#
_cell.length_a   1.000
_cell.length_b   1.000
_cell.length_c   1.000
_cell.angle_alpha   90.00
_cell.angle_beta   90.00
_cell.angle_gamma   90.00
#
_symmetry.space_group_name_H-M   'P 1'
#
loop_
_entity.id
_entity.type
_entity.pdbx_description
1 polymer ?
#
loop_
_entity_poly.entity_id
_entity_poly.type
_entity_poly.pdbx_seq_one_letter_code
_entity_poly.pdbx_strand_id
1 'polypeptide(L)'
;PHSRFGTATVAFPDRTRLDIATARSEHYEMPAILPRVSPDTLEADLARRDFSINAMAICLNTPQRGMIIDPHNGRRDLENRTIRILHDRSFADDPTRLFRAVRFEQRLQFRMEHRTEQVYREAINAHWIDRLSARRLLEQVRQVCDEIDVWPIFKRLDGLRVWQAISPTLGVFEGLESMVQSIDRYKNMLDTPQDVWRLYLLALLSPCDPDTLNTLSERLKPDRQLKEAMQDLPVLKAIAQRIKNKDIENPGDFYKAVRTISEDTILFSTIADQEDTVRQYCS
;
A
#
# COMPACT_ATOMS: atom_id res chain seq x y z
N PRO A 1 -23.89 3.49 13.55
CA PRO A 1 -23.14 3.03 14.75
C PRO A 1 -22.44 1.68 14.47
N HIS A 2 -21.11 1.66 14.50
CA HIS A 2 -20.36 0.41 14.50
C HIS A 2 -20.17 -0.03 15.95
N SER A 3 -21.17 -0.72 16.49
CA SER A 3 -21.26 -1.07 17.92
C SER A 3 -20.04 -1.81 18.46
N ARG A 4 -19.35 -2.59 17.61
CA ARG A 4 -18.14 -3.34 17.98
C ARG A 4 -16.96 -2.48 18.45
N PHE A 5 -16.93 -1.20 18.06
CA PHE A 5 -15.77 -0.32 18.31
C PHE A 5 -16.14 1.01 18.99
N GLY A 6 -17.42 1.22 19.33
CA GLY A 6 -17.86 2.48 19.95
C GLY A 6 -17.69 3.69 19.05
N THR A 7 -17.86 3.52 17.73
CA THR A 7 -17.70 4.60 16.74
C THR A 7 -19.00 4.97 16.03
N ALA A 8 -19.13 6.25 15.70
CA ALA A 8 -20.22 6.82 14.93
C ALA A 8 -19.68 7.82 13.90
N THR A 9 -20.21 7.80 12.69
CA THR A 9 -19.90 8.77 11.64
C THR A 9 -21.13 9.62 11.39
N VAL A 10 -20.97 10.93 11.42
CA VAL A 10 -22.00 11.91 11.05
C VAL A 10 -21.60 12.52 9.71
N ALA A 11 -22.45 12.35 8.68
CA ALA A 11 -22.24 12.94 7.37
C ALA A 11 -23.11 14.20 7.23
N PHE A 12 -22.50 15.31 6.83
CA PHE A 12 -23.17 16.59 6.61
C PHE A 12 -23.50 16.80 5.12
N PRO A 13 -24.50 17.65 4.78
CA PRO A 13 -24.90 17.90 3.40
C PRO A 13 -23.80 18.46 2.50
N ASP A 14 -22.83 19.18 3.08
CA ASP A 14 -21.66 19.75 2.41
C ASP A 14 -20.54 18.73 2.14
N ARG A 15 -20.82 17.44 2.36
CA ARG A 15 -19.88 16.30 2.27
C ARG A 15 -18.82 16.25 3.37
N THR A 16 -18.86 17.14 4.36
CA THR A 16 -18.04 17.02 5.56
C THR A 16 -18.46 15.76 6.33
N ARG A 17 -17.49 15.05 6.90
CA ARG A 17 -17.72 13.87 7.74
C ARG A 17 -17.07 14.06 9.10
N LEU A 18 -17.82 13.80 10.17
CA LEU A 18 -17.33 13.78 11.54
C LEU A 18 -17.34 12.36 12.07
N ASP A 19 -16.15 11.82 12.32
CA ASP A 19 -15.98 10.53 12.98
C ASP A 19 -15.82 10.73 14.49
N ILE A 20 -16.72 10.13 15.26
CA ILE A 20 -16.75 10.16 16.72
C ILE A 20 -16.38 8.77 17.21
N ALA A 21 -15.36 8.68 18.06
CA ALA A 21 -14.91 7.45 18.68
C ALA A 21 -14.76 7.65 20.19
N THR A 22 -15.12 6.61 20.96
CA THR A 22 -14.86 6.59 22.40
C THR A 22 -13.39 6.25 22.63
N ALA A 23 -12.70 7.00 23.51
CA ALA A 23 -11.34 6.70 23.92
C ALA A 23 -11.24 5.28 24.49
N ARG A 24 -10.19 4.55 24.10
CA ARG A 24 -10.08 3.12 24.40
C ARG A 24 -8.64 2.65 24.49
N SER A 25 -8.44 1.58 25.25
CA SER A 25 -7.22 0.76 25.20
C SER A 25 -7.41 -0.42 24.23
N GLU A 26 -6.28 -0.93 23.74
CA GLU A 26 -6.23 -2.10 22.87
C GLU A 26 -5.34 -3.17 23.51
N HIS A 27 -5.89 -4.38 23.68
CA HIS A 27 -5.15 -5.54 24.14
C HIS A 27 -5.01 -6.56 23.01
N TYR A 28 -3.77 -6.90 22.69
CA TYR A 28 -3.42 -7.86 21.64
C TYR A 28 -3.11 -9.22 22.27
N GLU A 29 -4.04 -10.17 22.15
CA GLU A 29 -3.84 -11.55 22.65
C GLU A 29 -2.74 -12.27 21.86
N MET A 30 -2.62 -11.94 20.57
CA MET A 30 -1.54 -12.39 19.70
C MET A 30 -1.09 -11.23 18.79
N PRO A 31 0.16 -11.25 18.32
CA PRO A 31 0.62 -10.37 17.26
C PRO A 31 -0.28 -10.41 16.01
N ALA A 32 -0.46 -9.27 15.35
CA ALA A 32 -1.17 -9.08 14.07
C ALA A 32 -2.68 -9.37 14.00
N ILE A 33 -3.30 -9.92 15.05
CA ILE A 33 -4.76 -10.06 15.12
C ILE A 33 -5.43 -8.75 15.55
N LEU A 34 -6.73 -8.64 15.29
CA LEU A 34 -7.50 -7.51 15.77
C LEU A 34 -7.51 -7.50 17.31
N PRO A 35 -7.22 -6.36 17.96
CA PRO A 35 -7.19 -6.28 19.41
C PRO A 35 -8.60 -6.37 20.01
N ARG A 36 -8.67 -6.74 21.28
CA ARG A 36 -9.85 -6.46 22.13
C ARG A 36 -9.80 -5.00 22.57
N VAL A 37 -10.95 -4.35 22.55
CA VAL A 37 -11.09 -2.93 22.89
C VAL A 37 -11.92 -2.75 24.15
N SER A 38 -11.50 -1.82 25.01
CA SER A 38 -12.22 -1.41 26.22
C SER A 38 -12.17 0.11 26.36
N PRO A 39 -13.25 0.78 26.82
CA PRO A 39 -13.21 2.21 27.12
C PRO A 39 -12.08 2.55 28.10
N ASP A 40 -11.35 3.63 27.84
CA ASP A 40 -10.19 4.03 28.63
C ASP A 40 -9.93 5.54 28.53
N THR A 41 -8.90 6.02 29.21
CA THR A 41 -8.41 7.40 29.19
C THR A 41 -7.93 7.84 27.80
N LEU A 42 -7.86 9.16 27.59
CA LEU A 42 -7.30 9.73 26.37
C LEU A 42 -5.82 9.34 26.21
N GLU A 43 -5.07 9.34 27.30
CA GLU A 43 -3.67 8.97 27.35
C GLU A 43 -3.47 7.52 26.88
N ALA A 44 -4.31 6.59 27.33
CA ALA A 44 -4.29 5.20 26.85
C ALA A 44 -4.67 5.08 25.35
N ASP A 45 -5.62 5.88 24.87
CA ASP A 45 -5.99 5.92 23.44
C ASP A 45 -4.87 6.47 22.56
N LEU A 46 -4.13 7.46 23.03
CA LEU A 46 -2.97 8.00 22.32
C LEU A 46 -1.80 7.00 22.32
N ALA A 47 -1.57 6.30 23.43
CA ALA A 47 -0.45 5.36 23.58
C ALA A 47 -0.53 4.12 22.68
N ARG A 48 -1.73 3.72 22.26
CA ARG A 48 -1.94 2.57 21.34
C ARG A 48 -1.75 2.93 19.86
N ARG A 49 -1.50 4.19 19.51
CA ARG A 49 -1.35 4.63 18.11
C ARG A 49 -0.02 4.19 17.51
N ASP A 50 0.14 4.47 16.22
CA ASP A 50 1.28 3.98 15.44
C ASP A 50 2.57 4.78 15.71
N PHE A 51 2.51 6.10 15.55
CA PHE A 51 3.66 7.00 15.63
C PHE A 51 3.39 8.23 16.50
N SER A 52 4.42 8.77 17.13
CA SER A 52 4.35 9.98 17.98
C SER A 52 3.63 11.14 17.31
N ILE A 53 3.95 11.41 16.04
CA ILE A 53 3.35 12.49 15.23
C ILE A 53 1.82 12.32 15.04
N ASN A 54 1.30 11.10 15.18
CA ASN A 54 -0.12 10.77 15.07
C ASN A 54 -0.79 10.58 16.44
N ALA A 55 -0.03 10.73 17.53
CA ALA A 55 -0.43 10.46 18.91
C ALA A 55 -0.59 11.74 19.75
N MET A 56 -1.17 12.78 19.12
CA MET A 56 -1.53 14.04 19.75
C MET A 56 -3.04 14.30 19.65
N ALA A 57 -3.56 15.14 20.54
CA ALA A 57 -4.94 15.58 20.53
C ALA A 57 -5.07 17.10 20.76
N ILE A 58 -6.20 17.66 20.36
CA ILE A 58 -6.57 19.05 20.65
C ILE A 58 -7.87 19.03 21.45
N CYS A 59 -7.88 19.71 22.59
CA CYS A 59 -9.08 19.81 23.42
C CYS A 59 -10.10 20.76 22.78
N LEU A 60 -11.34 20.30 22.62
CA LEU A 60 -12.46 21.10 22.09
C LEU A 60 -13.34 21.70 23.20
N ASN A 61 -13.22 21.17 24.42
CA ASN A 61 -14.01 21.55 25.59
C ASN A 61 -13.48 22.85 26.23
N THR A 62 -14.39 23.65 26.81
CA THR A 62 -14.01 24.80 27.65
C THR A 62 -13.71 24.35 29.09
N PRO A 63 -12.75 24.96 29.79
CA PRO A 63 -11.98 26.15 29.41
C PRO A 63 -10.73 25.90 28.57
N GLN A 64 -10.31 24.64 28.39
CA GLN A 64 -9.04 24.26 27.75
C GLN A 64 -9.09 24.22 26.22
N ARG A 65 -10.03 24.91 25.58
CA ARG A 65 -10.23 24.83 24.12
C ARG A 65 -8.97 25.26 23.38
N GLY A 66 -8.51 24.43 22.44
CA GLY A 66 -7.30 24.66 21.67
C GLY A 66 -6.01 24.18 22.35
N MET A 67 -6.08 23.68 23.59
CA MET A 67 -4.93 23.07 24.26
C MET A 67 -4.51 21.81 23.50
N ILE A 68 -3.23 21.72 23.14
CA ILE A 68 -2.61 20.53 22.57
C ILE A 68 -2.21 19.59 23.69
N ILE A 69 -2.57 18.32 23.56
CA ILE A 69 -2.20 17.21 24.43
C ILE A 69 -1.23 16.33 23.63
N ASP A 70 0.03 16.30 24.04
CA ASP A 70 1.12 15.59 23.36
C ASP A 70 1.98 14.78 24.36
N PRO A 71 1.48 13.63 24.85
CA PRO A 71 2.20 12.83 25.84
C PRO A 71 3.43 12.11 25.27
N HIS A 72 3.56 12.03 23.94
CA HIS A 72 4.61 11.26 23.26
C HIS A 72 5.62 12.12 22.50
N ASN A 73 5.61 13.45 22.72
CA ASN A 73 6.50 14.41 22.07
C ASN A 73 6.39 14.41 20.53
N GLY A 74 5.20 14.13 20.00
CA GLY A 74 4.90 14.16 18.57
C GLY A 74 5.20 15.51 17.93
N ARG A 75 5.02 16.62 18.64
CA ARG A 75 5.39 17.95 18.15
C ARG A 75 6.89 18.09 17.92
N ARG A 76 7.70 17.56 18.85
CA ARG A 76 9.17 17.56 18.71
C ARG A 76 9.60 16.68 17.54
N ASP A 77 8.97 15.52 17.35
CA ASP A 77 9.27 14.64 16.22
C ASP A 77 8.81 15.24 14.87
N LEU A 78 7.71 16.01 14.84
CA LEU A 78 7.33 16.80 13.66
C LEU A 78 8.40 17.84 13.32
N GLU A 79 8.87 18.61 14.31
CA GLU A 79 9.93 19.61 14.14
C GLU A 79 11.25 18.95 13.64
N ASN A 80 11.57 17.77 14.15
CA ASN A 80 12.76 17.00 13.78
C ASN A 80 12.58 16.10 12.54
N ARG A 81 11.41 16.13 11.88
CA ARG A 81 11.09 15.27 10.73
C ARG A 81 11.33 13.78 10.99
N THR A 82 10.85 13.30 12.14
CA THR A 82 11.12 11.96 12.66
C THR A 82 9.85 11.11 12.70
N ILE A 83 9.96 9.86 12.23
CA ILE A 83 8.95 8.81 12.44
C ILE A 83 9.42 7.94 13.62
N ARG A 84 8.67 7.97 14.72
CA ARG A 84 8.98 7.26 15.97
C ARG A 84 7.80 6.43 16.43
N ILE A 85 8.03 5.13 16.70
CA ILE A 85 7.03 4.26 17.32
C ILE A 85 6.84 4.58 18.81
N LEU A 86 5.65 4.31 19.35
CA LEU A 86 5.33 4.58 20.75
C LEU A 86 5.88 3.53 21.73
N HIS A 87 6.13 2.31 21.25
CA HIS A 87 6.66 1.18 22.03
C HIS A 87 7.30 0.12 21.11
N ASP A 88 8.25 -0.66 21.63
CA ASP A 88 9.00 -1.68 20.86
C ASP A 88 8.11 -2.79 20.27
N ARG A 89 6.93 -3.02 20.85
CA ARG A 89 5.95 -3.99 20.32
C ARG A 89 5.10 -3.47 19.16
N SER A 90 5.24 -2.20 18.75
CA SER A 90 4.33 -1.53 17.80
C SER A 90 4.10 -2.33 16.51
N PHE A 91 5.17 -2.82 15.87
CA PHE A 91 5.05 -3.61 14.63
C PHE A 91 4.59 -5.06 14.86
N ALA A 92 4.81 -5.63 16.04
CA ALA A 92 4.29 -6.96 16.37
C ALA A 92 2.78 -6.90 16.63
N ASP A 93 2.33 -5.90 17.37
CA ASP A 93 0.92 -5.68 17.68
C ASP A 93 0.14 -5.38 16.38
N ASP A 94 0.69 -4.54 15.49
CA ASP A 94 0.12 -4.30 14.18
C ASP A 94 1.16 -4.21 13.05
N PRO A 95 1.38 -5.29 12.28
CA PRO A 95 2.35 -5.29 11.19
C PRO A 95 1.99 -4.38 10.02
N THR A 96 0.74 -3.90 9.92
CA THR A 96 0.39 -2.90 8.90
C THR A 96 1.15 -1.59 9.09
N ARG A 97 1.62 -1.31 10.32
CA ARG A 97 2.47 -0.16 10.63
C ARG A 97 3.80 -0.18 9.87
N LEU A 98 4.29 -1.34 9.43
CA LEU A 98 5.50 -1.44 8.59
C LEU A 98 5.32 -0.71 7.26
N PHE A 99 4.16 -0.88 6.60
CA PHE A 99 3.83 -0.16 5.37
C PHE A 99 3.58 1.32 5.64
N ARG A 100 2.83 1.63 6.71
CA ARG A 100 2.52 3.01 7.11
C ARG A 100 3.77 3.82 7.44
N ALA A 101 4.75 3.23 8.12
CA ALA A 101 6.00 3.92 8.48
C ALA A 101 6.73 4.40 7.22
N VAL A 102 6.88 3.53 6.21
CA VAL A 102 7.55 3.89 4.95
C VAL A 102 6.72 4.91 4.17
N ARG A 103 5.40 4.74 4.12
CA ARG A 103 4.52 5.73 3.48
C ARG A 103 4.65 7.11 4.12
N PHE A 104 4.61 7.22 5.44
CA PHE A 104 4.81 8.51 6.11
C PHE A 104 6.22 9.05 5.94
N GLU A 105 7.24 8.19 5.99
CA GLU A 105 8.64 8.57 5.75
C GLU A 105 8.79 9.25 4.39
N GLN A 106 8.27 8.64 3.32
CA GLN A 106 8.38 9.21 1.96
C GLN A 106 7.41 10.38 1.74
N ARG A 107 6.15 10.26 2.17
CA ARG A 107 5.13 11.31 1.96
C ARG A 107 5.48 12.62 2.65
N LEU A 108 6.00 12.55 3.88
CA LEU A 108 6.36 13.72 4.68
C LEU A 108 7.82 14.14 4.50
N GLN A 109 8.63 13.35 3.80
CA GLN A 109 10.08 13.52 3.68
C GLN A 109 10.76 13.52 5.07
N PHE A 110 10.32 12.57 5.91
CA PHE A 110 10.82 12.33 7.26
C PHE A 110 11.79 11.14 7.25
N ARG A 111 12.33 10.78 8.41
CA ARG A 111 13.14 9.57 8.59
C ARG A 111 12.68 8.79 9.80
N MET A 112 12.70 7.46 9.70
CA MET A 112 12.57 6.64 10.90
C MET A 112 13.75 6.91 11.84
N GLU A 113 13.50 7.07 13.13
CA GLU A 113 14.60 7.12 14.07
C GLU A 113 15.33 5.77 14.17
N HIS A 114 16.57 5.77 14.67
CA HIS A 114 17.41 4.58 14.72
C HIS A 114 16.73 3.39 15.43
N ARG A 115 16.13 3.60 16.60
CA ARG A 115 15.43 2.53 17.33
C ARG A 115 14.21 2.03 16.57
N THR A 116 13.44 2.93 15.96
CA THR A 116 12.28 2.56 15.14
C THR A 116 12.69 1.71 13.93
N GLU A 117 13.75 2.08 13.20
CA GLU A 117 14.25 1.28 12.08
C GLU A 117 14.83 -0.06 12.54
N GLN A 118 15.49 -0.12 13.71
CA GLN A 118 15.95 -1.38 14.29
C GLN A 118 14.76 -2.33 14.55
N VAL A 119 13.75 -1.86 15.28
CA VAL A 119 12.54 -2.64 15.61
C VAL A 119 11.76 -3.02 14.33
N TYR A 120 11.79 -2.17 13.31
CA TYR A 120 11.26 -2.48 11.97
C TYR A 120 11.94 -3.71 11.38
N ARG A 121 13.28 -3.73 11.34
CA ARG A 121 14.05 -4.84 10.78
C ARG A 121 13.88 -6.12 11.58
N GLU A 122 13.83 -6.03 12.91
CA GLU A 122 13.49 -7.15 13.78
C GLU A 122 12.10 -7.73 13.45
N ALA A 123 11.12 -6.88 13.17
CA ALA A 123 9.77 -7.30 12.78
C ALA A 123 9.71 -8.00 11.42
N ILE A 124 10.52 -7.56 10.44
CA ILE A 124 10.67 -8.23 9.14
C ILE A 124 11.29 -9.63 9.32
N ASN A 125 12.36 -9.72 10.11
CA ASN A 125 13.03 -11.01 10.39
C ASN A 125 12.14 -11.97 11.20
N ALA A 126 11.23 -11.45 12.02
CA ALA A 126 10.25 -12.24 12.76
C ALA A 126 9.03 -12.66 11.91
N HIS A 127 9.02 -12.35 10.61
CA HIS A 127 7.96 -12.73 9.67
C HIS A 127 6.56 -12.22 10.08
N TRP A 128 6.48 -11.05 10.72
CA TRP A 128 5.18 -10.53 11.19
C TRP A 128 4.20 -10.20 10.05
N ILE A 129 4.69 -9.92 8.85
CA ILE A 129 3.85 -9.68 7.66
C ILE A 129 3.04 -10.94 7.29
N ASP A 130 3.56 -12.14 7.53
CA ASP A 130 2.87 -13.41 7.22
C ASP A 130 1.62 -13.61 8.08
N ARG A 131 1.53 -12.91 9.22
CA ARG A 131 0.38 -12.96 10.12
C ARG A 131 -0.75 -12.02 9.70
N LEU A 132 -0.53 -11.13 8.73
CA LEU A 132 -1.59 -10.27 8.20
C LEU A 132 -2.58 -11.09 7.40
N SER A 133 -3.88 -10.81 7.59
CA SER A 133 -4.90 -11.36 6.70
C SER A 133 -4.77 -10.79 5.29
N ALA A 134 -5.13 -11.60 4.29
CA ALA A 134 -5.09 -11.22 2.87
C ALA A 134 -5.69 -9.82 2.61
N ARG A 135 -6.88 -9.55 3.17
CA ARG A 135 -7.55 -8.24 3.04
C ARG A 135 -6.72 -7.09 3.60
N ARG A 136 -6.10 -7.26 4.78
CA ARG A 136 -5.28 -6.20 5.40
C ARG A 136 -3.99 -5.98 4.60
N LEU A 137 -3.38 -7.05 4.12
CA LEU A 137 -2.17 -6.97 3.30
C LEU A 137 -2.45 -6.27 1.97
N LEU A 138 -3.48 -6.69 1.24
CA LEU A 138 -3.88 -6.06 -0.03
C LEU A 138 -4.23 -4.58 0.17
N GLU A 139 -4.94 -4.23 1.25
CA GLU A 139 -5.22 -2.83 1.58
C GLU A 139 -3.94 -2.01 1.80
N GLN A 140 -2.90 -2.58 2.43
CA GLN A 140 -1.63 -1.88 2.57
C GLN A 140 -0.89 -1.72 1.24
N VAL A 141 -0.87 -2.75 0.39
CA VAL A 141 -0.26 -2.70 -0.95
C VAL A 141 -0.98 -1.66 -1.81
N ARG A 142 -2.32 -1.65 -1.80
CA ARG A 142 -3.13 -0.63 -2.46
C ARG A 142 -2.77 0.77 -1.97
N GLN A 143 -2.77 0.98 -0.65
CA GLN A 143 -2.46 2.29 -0.08
C GLN A 143 -1.05 2.78 -0.41
N VAL A 144 -0.09 1.88 -0.63
CA VAL A 144 1.24 2.21 -1.14
C VAL A 144 1.16 2.67 -2.60
N CYS A 145 0.39 1.96 -3.44
CA CYS A 145 0.21 2.27 -4.85
C CYS A 145 -0.71 3.48 -5.12
N ASP A 146 -1.52 3.89 -4.13
CA ASP A 146 -2.38 5.09 -4.16
C ASP A 146 -1.65 6.38 -3.71
N GLU A 147 -0.37 6.31 -3.30
CA GLU A 147 0.39 7.52 -2.93
C GLU A 147 0.72 8.39 -4.15
N ILE A 148 0.95 9.67 -3.90
CA ILE A 148 1.22 10.66 -4.97
C ILE A 148 2.51 10.30 -5.72
N ASP A 149 3.54 9.89 -4.98
CA ASP A 149 4.85 9.47 -5.48
C ASP A 149 5.16 8.06 -4.99
N VAL A 150 5.01 7.09 -5.89
CA VAL A 150 5.07 5.65 -5.58
C VAL A 150 6.51 5.12 -5.58
N TRP A 151 7.37 5.68 -6.44
CA TRP A 151 8.71 5.13 -6.67
C TRP A 151 9.62 5.14 -5.43
N PRO A 152 9.76 6.24 -4.67
CA PRO A 152 10.57 6.24 -3.45
C PRO A 152 10.07 5.23 -2.41
N ILE A 153 8.75 5.00 -2.36
CA ILE A 153 8.13 4.02 -1.46
C ILE A 153 8.48 2.61 -1.89
N PHE A 154 8.35 2.28 -3.18
CA PHE A 154 8.74 0.97 -3.72
C PHE A 154 10.20 0.65 -3.41
N LYS A 155 11.11 1.61 -3.67
CA LYS A 155 12.53 1.48 -3.39
C LYS A 155 12.83 1.32 -1.89
N ARG A 156 12.16 2.08 -1.03
CA ARG A 156 12.37 2.01 0.42
C ARG A 156 11.83 0.70 1.02
N LEU A 157 10.68 0.22 0.56
CA LEU A 157 10.12 -1.08 0.95
C LEU A 157 11.04 -2.23 0.53
N ASP A 158 11.65 -2.15 -0.66
CA ASP A 158 12.63 -3.12 -1.14
C ASP A 158 13.91 -3.13 -0.28
N GLY A 159 14.46 -1.96 0.03
CA GLY A 159 15.63 -1.82 0.90
C GLY A 159 15.39 -2.27 2.36
N LEU A 160 14.12 -2.34 2.78
CA LEU A 160 13.70 -2.90 4.07
C LEU A 160 13.19 -4.35 3.96
N ARG A 161 13.31 -4.97 2.79
CA ARG A 161 12.91 -6.36 2.49
C ARG A 161 11.42 -6.67 2.66
N VAL A 162 10.56 -5.66 2.55
CA VAL A 162 9.11 -5.81 2.73
C VAL A 162 8.48 -6.60 1.57
N TRP A 163 8.90 -6.31 0.34
CA TRP A 163 8.42 -7.05 -0.84
C TRP A 163 8.76 -8.54 -0.76
N GLN A 164 10.00 -8.84 -0.37
CA GLN A 164 10.51 -10.19 -0.20
C GLN A 164 9.82 -10.94 0.94
N ALA A 165 9.35 -10.23 1.97
CA ALA A 165 8.52 -10.80 3.02
C ALA A 165 7.10 -11.14 2.54
N ILE A 166 6.60 -10.53 1.46
CA ILE A 166 5.33 -10.90 0.82
C ILE A 166 5.52 -12.08 -0.12
N SER A 167 6.56 -12.07 -0.94
CA SER A 167 6.97 -13.21 -1.75
C SER A 167 8.48 -13.14 -1.99
N PRO A 168 9.25 -14.23 -1.83
CA PRO A 168 10.71 -14.20 -1.87
C PRO A 168 11.33 -13.56 -3.12
N THR A 169 10.67 -13.69 -4.27
CA THR A 169 11.13 -13.17 -5.57
C THR A 169 10.58 -11.78 -5.90
N LEU A 170 9.66 -11.25 -5.09
CA LEU A 170 9.07 -9.94 -5.30
C LEU A 170 10.01 -8.83 -4.82
N GLY A 171 10.26 -7.84 -5.68
CA GLY A 171 11.13 -6.72 -5.36
C GLY A 171 11.30 -5.76 -6.52
N VAL A 172 12.11 -4.73 -6.30
CA VAL A 172 12.47 -3.77 -7.35
C VAL A 172 13.44 -4.41 -8.35
N PHE A 173 13.21 -4.17 -9.64
CA PHE A 173 14.01 -4.70 -10.74
C PHE A 173 14.33 -3.59 -11.77
N GLU A 174 15.26 -3.89 -12.67
CA GLU A 174 15.66 -2.97 -13.73
C GLU A 174 14.48 -2.65 -14.66
N GLY A 175 14.21 -1.36 -14.89
CA GLY A 175 13.09 -0.89 -15.70
C GLY A 175 11.80 -0.56 -14.94
N LEU A 176 11.64 -1.02 -13.69
CA LEU A 176 10.44 -0.72 -12.88
C LEU A 176 10.26 0.79 -12.65
N GLU A 177 11.35 1.53 -12.41
CA GLU A 177 11.31 2.99 -12.28
C GLU A 177 10.70 3.65 -13.52
N SER A 178 11.13 3.22 -14.70
CA SER A 178 10.66 3.76 -15.97
C SER A 178 9.19 3.43 -16.23
N MET A 179 8.72 2.25 -15.81
CA MET A 179 7.30 1.87 -15.84
C MET A 179 6.47 2.77 -14.93
N VAL A 180 6.90 2.96 -13.67
CA VAL A 180 6.24 3.84 -12.69
C VAL A 180 6.16 5.27 -13.22
N GLN A 181 7.27 5.82 -13.72
CA GLN A 181 7.30 7.15 -14.33
C GLN A 181 6.36 7.27 -15.55
N SER A 182 6.17 6.19 -16.30
CA SER A 182 5.22 6.20 -17.42
C SER A 182 3.78 6.25 -16.93
N ILE A 183 3.44 5.47 -15.89
CA ILE A 183 2.14 5.54 -15.24
C ILE A 183 1.91 6.96 -14.68
N ASP A 184 2.91 7.56 -14.02
CA ASP A 184 2.82 8.93 -13.50
C ASP A 184 2.50 9.98 -14.58
N ARG A 185 3.04 9.82 -15.79
CA ARG A 185 2.77 10.72 -16.93
C ARG A 185 1.31 10.64 -17.40
N TYR A 186 0.73 9.44 -17.43
CA TYR A 186 -0.56 9.20 -18.06
C TYR A 186 -1.72 9.03 -17.08
N LYS A 187 -1.46 8.86 -15.77
CA LYS A 187 -2.51 8.56 -14.76
C LYS A 187 -3.65 9.58 -14.71
N ASN A 188 -3.36 10.85 -14.98
CA ASN A 188 -4.36 11.92 -14.96
C ASN A 188 -5.22 11.98 -16.24
N MET A 189 -4.86 11.22 -17.28
CA MET A 189 -5.62 11.11 -18.53
C MET A 189 -6.60 9.93 -18.52
N LEU A 190 -6.62 9.14 -17.43
CA LEU A 190 -7.46 7.96 -17.30
C LEU A 190 -8.85 8.33 -16.80
N ASP A 191 -9.88 7.77 -17.46
CA ASP A 191 -11.28 7.94 -17.09
C ASP A 191 -11.62 7.28 -15.73
N THR A 192 -10.78 6.35 -15.26
CA THR A 192 -10.92 5.64 -13.98
C THR A 192 -9.74 5.89 -13.03
N PRO A 193 -9.59 7.11 -12.46
CA PRO A 193 -8.47 7.45 -11.57
C PRO A 193 -8.35 6.56 -10.33
N GLN A 194 -9.47 5.98 -9.88
CA GLN A 194 -9.57 5.15 -8.68
C GLN A 194 -8.90 3.77 -8.82
N ASP A 195 -8.58 3.35 -10.05
CA ASP A 195 -8.01 2.03 -10.35
C ASP A 195 -6.54 2.10 -10.79
N VAL A 196 -5.96 3.32 -10.84
CA VAL A 196 -4.55 3.57 -11.22
C VAL A 196 -3.57 2.75 -10.36
N TRP A 197 -3.89 2.55 -9.08
CA TRP A 197 -3.06 1.75 -8.17
C TRP A 197 -2.79 0.34 -8.67
N ARG A 198 -3.72 -0.24 -9.44
CA ARG A 198 -3.53 -1.57 -10.04
C ARG A 198 -2.44 -1.55 -11.09
N LEU A 199 -2.27 -0.47 -11.83
CA LEU A 199 -1.19 -0.35 -12.82
C LEU A 199 0.19 -0.38 -12.15
N TYR A 200 0.36 0.29 -11.01
CA TYR A 200 1.62 0.21 -10.25
C TYR A 200 1.86 -1.18 -9.68
N LEU A 201 0.81 -1.85 -9.19
CA LEU A 201 0.93 -3.23 -8.72
C LEU A 201 1.29 -4.17 -9.88
N LEU A 202 0.64 -4.06 -11.03
CA LEU A 202 0.97 -4.84 -12.23
C LEU A 202 2.41 -4.57 -12.71
N ALA A 203 2.89 -3.32 -12.62
CA ALA A 203 4.28 -2.99 -12.91
C ALA A 203 5.25 -3.78 -12.00
N LEU A 204 5.01 -3.79 -10.69
CA LEU A 204 5.81 -4.54 -9.72
C LEU A 204 5.76 -6.06 -9.95
N LEU A 205 4.60 -6.57 -10.40
CA LEU A 205 4.36 -7.99 -10.64
C LEU A 205 4.81 -8.48 -12.02
N SER A 206 5.05 -7.58 -12.98
CA SER A 206 5.36 -7.91 -14.37
C SER A 206 6.52 -8.91 -14.60
N PRO A 207 7.60 -8.99 -13.80
CA PRO A 207 8.65 -9.98 -14.02
C PRO A 207 8.32 -11.36 -13.42
N CYS A 208 7.27 -11.48 -12.62
CA CYS A 208 6.95 -12.72 -11.90
C CYS A 208 6.50 -13.83 -12.86
N ASP A 209 6.95 -15.05 -12.58
CA ASP A 209 6.49 -16.25 -13.28
C ASP A 209 5.06 -16.65 -12.85
N PRO A 210 4.37 -17.53 -13.62
CA PRO A 210 3.01 -17.95 -13.31
C PRO A 210 2.82 -18.55 -11.91
N ASP A 211 3.80 -19.29 -11.38
CA ASP A 211 3.69 -19.94 -10.07
C ASP A 211 3.78 -18.90 -8.95
N THR A 212 4.68 -17.93 -9.09
CA THR A 212 4.76 -16.77 -8.19
C THR A 212 3.47 -15.96 -8.21
N LEU A 213 2.89 -15.68 -9.38
CA LEU A 213 1.63 -14.93 -9.52
C LEU A 213 0.44 -15.66 -8.93
N ASN A 214 0.37 -16.99 -9.08
CA ASN A 214 -0.65 -17.83 -8.45
C ASN A 214 -0.54 -17.77 -6.91
N THR A 215 0.67 -17.94 -6.38
CA THR A 215 0.94 -17.86 -4.94
C THR A 215 0.55 -16.49 -4.36
N LEU A 216 0.90 -15.41 -5.07
CA LEU A 216 0.53 -14.05 -4.70
C LEU A 216 -0.98 -13.83 -4.76
N SER A 217 -1.66 -14.39 -5.75
CA SER A 217 -3.12 -14.32 -5.86
C SER A 217 -3.82 -14.98 -4.67
N GLU A 218 -3.32 -16.14 -4.21
CA GLU A 218 -3.85 -16.81 -3.02
C GLU A 218 -3.56 -16.03 -1.73
N ARG A 219 -2.38 -15.41 -1.63
CA ARG A 219 -1.96 -14.62 -0.47
C ARG A 219 -2.71 -13.29 -0.36
N LEU A 220 -2.90 -12.59 -1.47
CA LEU A 220 -3.55 -11.27 -1.51
C LEU A 220 -5.07 -11.36 -1.60
N LYS A 221 -5.61 -12.44 -2.17
CA LYS A 221 -7.04 -12.63 -2.49
C LYS A 221 -7.66 -11.39 -3.17
N PRO A 222 -7.10 -10.98 -4.33
CA PRO A 222 -7.59 -9.82 -5.05
C PRO A 222 -9.03 -10.02 -5.54
N ASP A 223 -9.67 -8.93 -5.94
CA ASP A 223 -10.95 -9.01 -6.66
C ASP A 223 -10.77 -9.69 -8.03
N ARG A 224 -11.89 -9.98 -8.70
CA ARG A 224 -11.90 -10.68 -9.99
C ARG A 224 -11.06 -9.96 -11.04
N GLN A 225 -11.18 -8.63 -11.12
CA GLN A 225 -10.54 -7.83 -12.17
C GLN A 225 -9.02 -7.83 -12.02
N LEU A 226 -8.50 -7.59 -10.82
CA LEU A 226 -7.07 -7.66 -10.56
C LEU A 226 -6.53 -9.10 -10.69
N LYS A 227 -7.32 -10.12 -10.30
CA LYS A 227 -6.92 -11.52 -10.49
C LYS A 227 -6.74 -11.87 -11.97
N GLU A 228 -7.70 -11.49 -12.81
CA GLU A 228 -7.62 -11.67 -14.27
C GLU A 228 -6.39 -10.95 -14.82
N ALA A 229 -6.15 -9.70 -14.42
CA ALA A 229 -5.00 -8.94 -14.87
C ALA A 229 -3.65 -9.57 -14.47
N MET A 230 -3.53 -10.08 -13.23
CA MET A 230 -2.35 -10.81 -12.80
C MET A 230 -2.10 -12.08 -13.64
N GLN A 231 -3.17 -12.79 -14.03
CA GLN A 231 -3.06 -14.01 -14.84
C GLN A 231 -2.69 -13.72 -16.30
N ASP A 232 -3.00 -12.53 -16.80
CA ASP A 232 -2.69 -12.11 -18.15
C ASP A 232 -1.23 -11.65 -18.33
N LEU A 233 -0.51 -11.27 -17.27
CA LEU A 233 0.88 -10.79 -17.36
C LEU A 233 1.83 -11.72 -18.13
N PRO A 234 1.85 -13.06 -17.89
CA PRO A 234 2.67 -13.98 -18.68
C PRO A 234 2.22 -14.08 -20.14
N VAL A 235 0.91 -13.95 -20.40
CA VAL A 235 0.35 -14.00 -21.75
C VAL A 235 0.76 -12.75 -22.53
N LEU A 236 0.68 -11.57 -21.90
CA LEU A 236 1.15 -10.31 -22.47
C LEU A 236 2.63 -10.41 -22.88
N LYS A 237 3.48 -10.95 -22.00
CA LYS A 237 4.89 -11.17 -22.30
C LYS A 237 5.10 -12.12 -23.49
N ALA A 238 4.31 -13.19 -23.59
CA ALA A 238 4.36 -14.12 -24.72
C ALA A 238 3.90 -13.46 -26.03
N ILE A 239 2.88 -12.59 -25.99
CA ILE A 239 2.42 -11.81 -27.14
C ILE A 239 3.53 -10.86 -27.60
N ALA A 240 4.16 -10.13 -26.67
CA ALA A 240 5.22 -9.18 -27.00
C ALA A 240 6.43 -9.87 -27.68
N GLN A 241 6.80 -11.07 -27.20
CA GLN A 241 7.82 -11.91 -27.86
C GLN A 241 7.41 -12.36 -29.26
N ARG A 242 6.15 -12.76 -29.47
CA ARG A 242 5.63 -13.12 -30.81
C ARG A 242 5.65 -11.95 -31.79
N ILE A 243 5.37 -10.73 -31.32
CA ILE A 243 5.48 -9.53 -32.17
C ILE A 243 6.96 -9.29 -32.53
N LYS A 244 7.87 -9.39 -31.56
CA LYS A 244 9.33 -9.28 -31.80
C LYS A 244 9.85 -10.31 -32.81
N ASN A 245 9.32 -11.53 -32.76
CA ASN A 245 9.67 -12.62 -33.68
C ASN A 245 8.97 -12.51 -35.04
N LYS A 246 8.12 -11.49 -35.26
CA LYS A 246 7.28 -11.32 -36.46
C LYS A 246 6.26 -12.46 -36.68
N ASP A 247 5.83 -13.13 -35.62
CA ASP A 247 4.71 -14.09 -35.68
C ASP A 247 3.34 -13.38 -35.69
N ILE A 248 3.30 -12.11 -35.31
CA ILE A 248 2.14 -11.23 -35.34
C ILE A 248 2.53 -10.00 -36.15
N GLU A 249 2.11 -9.96 -37.42
CA GLU A 249 2.52 -8.89 -38.33
C GLU A 249 1.37 -7.93 -38.68
N ASN A 250 0.11 -8.40 -38.56
CA ASN A 250 -1.06 -7.63 -38.99
C ASN A 250 -2.04 -7.36 -37.82
N PRO A 251 -2.89 -6.32 -37.94
CA PRO A 251 -3.87 -5.97 -36.90
C PRO A 251 -4.85 -7.09 -36.54
N GLY A 252 -5.19 -7.97 -37.50
CA GLY A 252 -6.11 -9.08 -37.28
C GLY A 252 -5.53 -10.15 -36.35
N ASP A 253 -4.25 -10.48 -36.52
CA ASP A 253 -3.54 -11.44 -35.68
C ASP A 253 -3.23 -10.87 -34.30
N PHE A 254 -2.95 -9.57 -34.22
CA PHE A 254 -2.84 -8.85 -32.95
C PHE A 254 -4.17 -8.90 -32.18
N TYR A 255 -5.28 -8.52 -32.81
CA TYR A 255 -6.61 -8.57 -32.20
C TYR A 255 -6.94 -9.97 -31.68
N LYS A 256 -6.68 -11.02 -32.47
CA LYS A 256 -6.88 -12.41 -32.03
C LYS A 256 -6.06 -12.78 -30.81
N ALA A 257 -4.85 -12.23 -30.68
CA ALA A 257 -3.95 -12.49 -29.56
C ALA A 257 -4.38 -11.76 -28.29
N VAL A 258 -4.89 -10.52 -28.39
CA VAL A 258 -5.24 -9.68 -27.22
C VAL A 258 -6.71 -9.73 -26.82
N ARG A 259 -7.63 -10.25 -27.64
CA ARG A 259 -9.08 -10.27 -27.35
C ARG A 259 -9.50 -10.99 -26.06
N THR A 260 -8.62 -11.82 -25.50
CA THR A 260 -8.86 -12.56 -24.25
C THR A 260 -8.20 -11.92 -23.04
N ILE A 261 -7.42 -10.85 -23.24
CA ILE A 261 -6.73 -10.11 -22.19
C ILE A 261 -7.70 -9.12 -21.55
N SER A 262 -7.64 -8.99 -20.24
CA SER A 262 -8.43 -8.03 -19.46
C SER A 262 -8.06 -6.57 -19.78
N GLU A 263 -9.03 -5.68 -19.56
CA GLU A 263 -8.87 -4.24 -19.80
C GLU A 263 -7.72 -3.63 -18.97
N ASP A 264 -7.57 -4.02 -17.70
CA ASP A 264 -6.50 -3.53 -16.82
C ASP A 264 -5.11 -3.90 -17.38
N THR A 265 -4.95 -5.09 -17.96
CA THR A 265 -3.69 -5.53 -18.56
C THR A 265 -3.40 -4.82 -19.88
N ILE A 266 -4.42 -4.60 -20.73
CA ILE A 266 -4.27 -3.81 -21.97
C ILE A 266 -3.88 -2.37 -21.62
N LEU A 267 -4.51 -1.80 -20.59
CA LEU A 267 -4.20 -0.46 -20.13
C LEU A 267 -2.76 -0.39 -19.61
N PHE A 268 -2.36 -1.37 -18.78
CA PHE A 268 -1.00 -1.52 -18.31
C PHE A 268 0.01 -1.62 -19.46
N SER A 269 -0.25 -2.47 -20.47
CA SER A 269 0.66 -2.62 -21.62
C SER A 269 0.77 -1.35 -22.47
N THR A 270 -0.29 -0.55 -22.54
CA THR A 270 -0.31 0.70 -23.31
C THR A 270 0.47 1.83 -22.62
N ILE A 271 0.51 1.82 -21.29
CA ILE A 271 1.04 2.92 -20.47
C ILE A 271 2.42 2.61 -19.91
N ALA A 272 2.59 1.43 -19.31
CA ALA A 272 3.73 1.11 -18.48
C ALA A 272 4.76 0.25 -19.22
N ASP A 273 4.31 -0.66 -20.08
CA ASP A 273 5.21 -1.57 -20.79
C ASP A 273 6.05 -0.79 -21.83
N GLN A 274 7.37 -0.88 -21.67
CA GLN A 274 8.36 -0.19 -22.51
C GLN A 274 8.61 -0.92 -23.83
N GLU A 275 8.05 -2.13 -24.01
CA GLU A 275 8.00 -2.76 -25.31
C GLU A 275 7.03 -1.97 -26.21
N ASP A 276 7.54 -0.90 -26.86
CA ASP A 276 6.86 -0.08 -27.89
C ASP A 276 6.08 -0.93 -28.91
N THR A 277 6.44 -2.21 -29.02
CA THR A 277 5.85 -3.21 -29.90
C THR A 277 4.39 -3.51 -29.60
N VAL A 278 3.93 -3.57 -28.35
CA VAL A 278 2.49 -3.77 -28.07
C VAL A 278 1.74 -2.45 -28.20
N ARG A 279 2.35 -1.37 -27.72
CA ARG A 279 1.78 -0.02 -27.72
C ARG A 279 1.39 0.46 -29.12
N GLN A 280 2.21 0.17 -30.15
CA GLN A 280 1.94 0.52 -31.55
C GLN A 280 0.65 -0.09 -32.12
N TYR A 281 0.20 -1.24 -31.59
CA TYR A 281 -1.02 -1.91 -32.06
C TYR A 281 -2.23 -1.63 -31.15
N CYS A 282 -2.03 -1.01 -29.99
CA CYS A 282 -3.08 -0.59 -29.06
C CYS A 282 -3.57 0.85 -29.30
N SER A 283 -2.77 1.70 -29.96
CA SER A 283 -3.10 3.09 -30.33
C SER A 283 -3.91 3.18 -31.62
#